data_AF-A0A350PH66-F1
#
_entry.id   AF-A0A350PH66-F1
#
_cell.length_a   1.000
_cell.length_b   1.000
_cell.length_c   1.000
_cell.angle_alpha   90.00
_cell.angle_beta   90.00
_cell.angle_gamma   90.00
#
_symmetry.space_group_name_H-M   'P 1'
#
loop_
_entity.id
_entity.type
_entity.pdbx_description
1 polymer ?
#
loop_
_entity_poly.entity_id
_entity_poly.type
_entity_poly.pdbx_seq_one_letter_code
_entity_poly.pdbx_strand_id
1 'polypeptide(L)' 'MSSGFLNIEGRKDLVRDLKSGAVLSQNKEALLAYKQKGEDKDQIRKLQEQQNSLQHEMSEIKSMLQTLLTRGNN' A
#
# COMPACT_ATOMS: atom_id res chain seq x y z
N MET A 1 21.78 -35.13 -6.95
CA MET A 1 21.10 -33.96 -7.55
C MET A 1 21.49 -32.74 -6.76
N SER A 2 22.57 -32.05 -7.15
CA SER A 2 23.04 -30.84 -6.47
C SER A 2 22.00 -29.72 -6.62
N SER A 3 21.57 -29.15 -5.51
CA SER A 3 20.67 -27.99 -5.42
C SER A 3 21.23 -26.87 -6.30
N GLY A 4 20.59 -26.61 -7.44
CA GLY A 4 21.17 -25.82 -8.55
C GLY A 4 21.14 -24.31 -8.34
N PHE A 5 21.67 -23.80 -7.23
CA PHE A 5 21.83 -22.36 -7.02
C PHE A 5 23.30 -21.98 -7.05
N LEU A 6 23.64 -20.98 -7.86
CA LEU A 6 24.99 -20.44 -8.00
C LEU A 6 25.02 -19.01 -7.46
N ASN A 7 25.95 -18.70 -6.57
CA ASN A 7 26.15 -17.33 -6.09
C ASN A 7 26.64 -16.44 -7.24
N ILE A 8 26.15 -15.20 -7.28
CA ILE A 8 26.62 -14.21 -8.25
C ILE A 8 27.86 -13.51 -7.69
N GLU A 9 28.92 -13.39 -8.50
CA GLU A 9 30.16 -12.76 -8.08
C GLU A 9 29.92 -11.31 -7.63
N GLY A 10 30.49 -10.93 -6.48
CA GLY A 10 30.32 -9.60 -5.88
C GLY A 10 28.97 -9.35 -5.19
N ARG A 11 28.01 -10.29 -5.22
CA ARG A 11 26.68 -10.12 -4.63
C ARG A 11 26.26 -11.34 -3.79
N LYS A 12 26.35 -11.20 -2.46
CA LYS A 12 25.99 -12.27 -1.49
C LYS A 12 24.49 -12.44 -1.30
N ASP A 13 23.71 -11.44 -1.68
CA ASP A 13 22.26 -11.37 -1.55
C ASP A 13 21.53 -12.01 -2.75
N LEU A 14 22.23 -12.34 -3.82
CA LEU A 14 21.67 -12.84 -5.07
C LEU A 14 22.22 -14.21 -5.44
N VAL A 15 21.32 -15.09 -5.88
CA VAL A 15 21.67 -16.39 -6.42
C VAL A 15 21.04 -16.59 -7.79
N ARG A 16 21.73 -17.29 -8.67
CA ARG A 16 21.23 -17.72 -9.97
C ARG A 16 20.74 -19.16 -9.87
N ASP A 17 19.48 -19.39 -10.19
CA ASP A 17 18.97 -20.73 -10.41
C ASP A 17 19.51 -21.29 -11.73
N LEU A 18 20.24 -22.40 -11.66
CA LEU A 18 20.88 -23.05 -12.80
C LEU A 18 19.88 -23.83 -13.66
N LYS A 19 18.66 -24.12 -13.17
CA LYS A 19 17.62 -24.79 -13.95
C LYS A 19 16.84 -23.82 -14.84
N SER A 20 16.45 -22.67 -14.27
CA SER A 20 15.63 -21.67 -14.97
C SER A 20 16.44 -20.49 -15.53
N GLY A 21 17.67 -20.29 -15.06
CA GLY A 21 18.49 -19.11 -15.34
C GLY A 21 18.07 -17.86 -14.56
N ALA A 22 17.02 -17.94 -13.72
CA ALA A 22 16.50 -16.81 -12.96
C ALA A 22 17.48 -16.31 -11.89
N VAL A 23 17.48 -15.01 -11.64
CA VAL A 23 18.21 -14.39 -10.52
C VAL A 23 17.23 -14.17 -9.38
N LEU A 24 17.51 -14.76 -8.23
CA LEU A 24 16.68 -14.72 -7.04
C LEU A 24 17.38 -13.93 -5.94
N SER A 25 16.62 -13.06 -5.28
CA SER A 25 17.07 -12.40 -4.05
C SER A 25 16.86 -13.32 -2.86
N GLN A 26 17.91 -13.50 -2.05
CA GLN A 26 17.85 -14.21 -0.77
C GLN A 26 17.65 -13.26 0.42
N ASN A 27 17.59 -11.94 0.18
CA ASN A 27 17.41 -10.96 1.23
C ASN A 27 15.96 -10.95 1.73
N LYS A 28 15.71 -11.69 2.82
CA LYS A 28 14.40 -11.80 3.47
C LYS A 28 13.95 -10.47 4.11
N GLU A 29 14.89 -9.69 4.64
CA GLU A 29 14.59 -8.40 5.29
C GLU A 29 14.07 -7.38 4.27
N ALA A 30 14.72 -7.30 3.10
CA ALA A 30 14.26 -6.43 2.02
C ALA A 30 12.86 -6.83 1.52
N LEU A 31 12.56 -8.14 1.45
CA LEU A 31 11.23 -8.62 1.09
C LEU A 31 10.19 -8.22 2.15
N LEU A 32 10.50 -8.35 3.44
CA LEU A 32 9.61 -7.98 4.52
C LEU A 32 9.33 -6.47 4.52
N ALA A 33 10.39 -5.65 4.41
CA ALA A 33 10.28 -4.20 4.34
C ALA A 33 9.45 -3.74 3.13
N TYR A 34 9.62 -4.41 1.98
CA TYR A 34 8.81 -4.12 0.79
C TYR A 34 7.33 -4.41 1.03
N LYS A 35 7.00 -5.56 1.63
CA LYS A 35 5.61 -5.91 1.97
C LYS A 35 5.00 -4.93 2.94
N GLN A 36 5.71 -4.60 4.02
CA GLN A 36 5.24 -3.65 5.03
C GLN A 36 4.97 -2.28 4.42
N LYS A 37 5.86 -1.79 3.55
CA LYS A 37 5.64 -0.54 2.81
C LYS A 37 4.41 -0.59 1.90
N GLY A 38 4.07 -1.76 1.36
CA GLY A 38 2.84 -1.99 0.60
C GLY A 38 1.61 -1.86 1.48
N GLU A 39 1.62 -2.53 2.63
CA GLU A 39 0.53 -2.48 3.62
C GLU A 39 0.31 -1.06 4.14
N ASP A 40 1.38 -0.34 4.47
CA ASP A 40 1.31 1.05 4.94
C ASP A 40 0.67 1.98 3.89
N LYS A 41 1.01 1.78 2.60
CA LYS A 41 0.41 2.55 1.50
C LYS A 41 -1.08 2.28 1.36
N ASP A 42 -1.50 1.03 1.47
CA ASP A 42 -2.91 0.66 1.39
C ASP A 42 -3.70 1.22 2.58
N GLN A 43 -3.11 1.21 3.78
CA GLN A 43 -3.70 1.85 4.96
C GLN A 43 -3.85 3.36 4.77
N ILE A 44 -2.82 4.05 4.28
CA ILE A 44 -2.89 5.49 3.98
C ILE A 44 -3.99 5.78 2.95
N ARG A 45 -4.09 4.97 1.89
CA ARG A 45 -5.14 5.14 0.87
C ARG A 45 -6.53 4.99 1.47
N LYS A 46 -6.74 3.96 2.29
CA LYS A 46 -8.02 3.74 2.98
C LYS A 46 -8.39 4.91 3.90
N LEU A 47 -7.42 5.44 4.64
CA LEU A 47 -7.63 6.60 5.51
C LEU A 47 -8.00 7.85 4.69
N GLN A 48 -7.39 8.06 3.52
CA GLN A 48 -7.74 9.16 2.61
C GLN A 48 -9.17 9.01 2.06
N GLU A 49 -9.56 7.80 1.65
CA GLU A 49 -10.92 7.51 1.18
C GLU A 49 -11.96 7.79 2.28
N GLN A 50 -11.68 7.35 3.52
CA GLN A 50 -12.54 7.64 4.68
C GLN A 50 -12.61 9.13 5.00
N GLN A 51 -11.47 9.84 4.96
CA GLN A 51 -11.43 11.28 5.19
C GLN A 51 -12.28 12.04 4.16
N ASN A 52 -12.23 11.63 2.89
CA ASN A 52 -13.04 12.24 1.84
C ASN A 52 -14.54 11.97 2.03
N SER A 53 -14.92 10.76 2.43
CA SER A 53 -16.32 10.44 2.79
C SER A 53 -16.82 11.34 3.90
N LEU A 54 -16.05 11.48 4.98
CA LEU A 54 -16.41 12.33 6.12
C LEU A 54 -16.57 13.80 5.71
N GLN A 55 -15.68 14.33 4.87
CA GLN A 55 -15.81 15.70 4.36
C GLN A 55 -17.09 15.90 3.54
N HIS A 56 -17.47 14.89 2.75
CA HIS A 56 -18.70 14.92 1.97
C HIS A 56 -19.93 14.91 2.89
N GLU A 57 -20.01 13.98 3.82
CA GLU A 57 -21.10 13.87 4.81
C GLU A 57 -21.25 15.17 5.63
N MET A 58 -20.14 15.78 6.05
CA MET A 58 -20.17 17.08 6.74
C MET A 58 -20.70 18.21 5.85
N SER A 59 -20.36 18.22 4.57
CA SER A 59 -20.85 19.21 3.61
C SER A 59 -22.35 19.05 3.37
N GLU A 60 -22.85 17.81 3.32
CA GLU A 60 -24.29 17.52 3.25
C GLU A 60 -25.01 17.98 4.51
N ILE A 61 -24.51 17.67 5.70
CA ILE A 61 -25.08 18.14 6.98
C ILE A 61 -25.17 19.66 6.99
N LYS A 62 -24.10 20.36 6.57
CA LYS A 62 -24.09 21.82 6.47
C LYS A 62 -25.20 22.33 5.54
N SER A 63 -25.36 21.71 4.37
CA SER A 63 -26.41 22.05 3.39
C SER A 63 -27.82 21.83 3.95
N MET A 64 -28.04 20.72 4.67
CA MET A 64 -29.31 20.43 5.35
C MET A 64 -29.63 21.49 6.39
N LEU A 65 -28.66 21.88 7.23
CA LEU A 65 -28.83 22.91 8.24
C LEU A 65 -29.17 24.27 7.62
N GLN A 66 -28.48 24.65 6.53
CA GLN A 66 -28.79 25.89 5.79
C GLN A 66 -30.20 25.88 5.21
N THR A 67 -30.63 24.74 4.66
CA THR A 67 -31.98 24.59 4.12
C THR A 67 -33.04 24.76 5.21
N LEU A 68 -32.83 24.16 6.39
CA LEU A 68 -33.75 24.29 7.52
C LEU A 68 -33.84 25.73 8.04
N LEU A 69 -32.69 26.41 8.21
CA LEU A 69 -32.65 27.81 8.64
C LEU A 69 -33.32 28.75 7.63
N THR A 70 -33.12 28.50 6.33
CA THR A 70 -33.73 29.31 5.27
C THR A 70 -35.26 29.14 5.24
N ARG A 71 -35.76 27.93 5.53
CA ARG A 71 -37.21 27.67 5.62
C ARG A 71 -37.84 28.21 6.90
N GLY A 72 -37.10 28.26 8.01
CA GLY A 72 -37.58 28.79 9.29
C GLY A 72 -37.58 30.33 9.40
N ASN A 73 -36.87 31.02 8.51
CA ASN A 73 -36.78 32.49 8.47
C ASN A 73 -37.75 33.14 7.45
N ASN A 74 -38.68 32.36 6.88
CA ASN A 74 -39.80 32.83 6.05
C ASN A 74 -41.12 32.47 6.74
#